data_AF-A0A3M7RTB3-F1
#
_entry.id   AF-A0A3M7RTB3-F1
#
_cell.length_a   1.000
_cell.length_b   1.000
_cell.length_c   1.000
_cell.angle_alpha   90.00
_cell.angle_beta   90.00
_cell.angle_gamma   90.00
#
_symmetry.space_group_name_H-M   'P 1'
#
loop_
_entity.id
_entity.type
_entity.pdbx_description
1 polymer ?
#
loop_
_entity_poly.entity_id
_entity_poly.type
_entity_poly.pdbx_seq_one_letter_code
_entity_poly.pdbx_strand_id
1 'polypeptide(L)'
;MRKLFDTSHDFIGTQGLEKVVKIRIEPSIFEFLGWYDKGLPYFVNTESLVAFGFNIDTNYKPLLSLERLQQDENYTDYYQRSFNVTKYLSNIHQNEGGNILVVGHAGTLEVCTRQITGMPVRPYAEFNATIRKVPYLGLAMIEKEASSSSFEIQGSLEKKKFSFHLFRNSKKISC
;
A
#
# COMPACT_ATOMS: atom_id res chain seq x y z
N MET A 1 -12.18 -2.34 2.63
CA MET A 1 -11.02 -3.14 3.06
C MET A 1 -10.96 -4.53 2.45
N ARG A 2 -12.00 -5.39 2.56
CA ARG A 2 -12.01 -6.76 1.97
C ARG A 2 -11.51 -6.80 0.54
N LYS A 3 -11.92 -5.81 -0.26
CA LYS A 3 -11.51 -5.65 -1.66
C LYS A 3 -9.97 -5.65 -1.83
N LEU A 4 -9.17 -5.07 -0.92
CA LEU A 4 -7.70 -5.11 -1.03
C LEU A 4 -7.11 -6.52 -0.84
N PHE A 5 -7.79 -7.36 -0.08
CA PHE A 5 -7.39 -8.76 0.10
C PHE A 5 -7.77 -9.59 -1.12
N ASP A 6 -9.00 -9.44 -1.63
CA ASP A 6 -9.45 -10.09 -2.88
C ASP A 6 -8.45 -9.81 -4.02
N THR A 7 -8.05 -8.55 -4.16
CA THR A 7 -6.99 -8.12 -5.06
C THR A 7 -5.67 -8.85 -4.91
N SER A 8 -5.15 -8.86 -3.69
CA SER A 8 -3.81 -9.38 -3.44
C SER A 8 -3.81 -10.87 -3.73
N HIS A 9 -4.90 -11.54 -3.33
CA HIS A 9 -5.17 -12.94 -3.62
C HIS A 9 -5.21 -13.22 -5.12
N ASP A 10 -6.04 -12.50 -5.87
CA ASP A 10 -6.17 -12.69 -7.31
C ASP A 10 -4.84 -12.40 -8.03
N PHE A 11 -4.13 -11.33 -7.66
CA PHE A 11 -2.82 -11.01 -8.24
C PHE A 11 -1.83 -12.15 -8.00
N ILE A 12 -1.66 -12.60 -6.75
CA ILE A 12 -0.77 -13.71 -6.40
C ILE A 12 -1.18 -14.99 -7.17
N GLY A 13 -2.49 -15.24 -7.28
CA GLY A 13 -3.05 -16.37 -8.03
C GLY A 13 -2.69 -16.36 -9.51
N THR A 14 -2.90 -15.22 -10.18
CA THR A 14 -2.57 -15.08 -11.61
C THR A 14 -1.08 -15.24 -11.91
N GLN A 15 -0.20 -15.00 -10.93
CA GLN A 15 1.24 -15.19 -11.07
C GLN A 15 1.71 -16.61 -10.71
N GLY A 16 0.83 -17.48 -10.21
CA GLY A 16 1.20 -18.81 -9.72
C GLY A 16 2.07 -18.79 -8.45
N LEU A 17 1.95 -17.73 -7.64
CA LEU A 17 2.80 -17.47 -6.48
C LEU A 17 2.13 -17.86 -5.14
N GLU A 18 0.96 -18.49 -5.17
CA GLU A 18 0.12 -18.75 -3.98
C GLU A 18 0.83 -19.62 -2.94
N LYS A 19 1.77 -20.47 -3.36
CA LYS A 19 2.53 -21.35 -2.45
C LYS A 19 3.76 -20.67 -1.83
N VAL A 20 4.21 -19.55 -2.40
CA VAL A 20 5.49 -18.92 -2.03
C VAL A 20 5.33 -17.50 -1.46
N VAL A 21 4.30 -16.77 -1.87
CA VAL A 21 4.02 -15.42 -1.38
C VAL A 21 2.78 -15.44 -0.49
N LYS A 22 2.96 -14.91 0.73
CA LYS A 22 1.88 -14.67 1.68
C LYS A 22 1.53 -13.18 1.73
N ILE A 23 0.27 -12.86 1.95
CA ILE A 23 -0.21 -11.49 2.13
C ILE A 23 0.16 -11.01 3.52
N ARG A 24 0.86 -9.87 3.62
CA ARG A 24 1.20 -9.20 4.87
C ARG A 24 0.26 -8.03 5.11
N ILE A 25 -0.33 -7.97 6.30
CA ILE A 25 -1.30 -6.93 6.65
C ILE A 25 -0.57 -5.78 7.33
N GLU A 26 -0.54 -4.62 6.68
CA GLU A 26 0.11 -3.42 7.21
C GLU A 26 -0.92 -2.29 7.40
N PRO A 27 -1.38 -2.01 8.63
CA PRO A 27 -2.33 -0.94 8.91
C PRO A 27 -1.80 0.46 8.54
N SER A 28 -0.49 0.69 8.58
CA SER A 28 0.08 2.02 8.31
C SER A 28 -0.08 2.51 6.87
N ILE A 29 -0.44 1.65 5.92
CA ILE A 29 -0.74 2.03 4.52
C ILE A 29 -2.24 2.30 4.28
N PHE A 30 -3.07 2.21 5.32
CA PHE A 30 -4.50 2.49 5.22
C PHE A 30 -4.75 3.94 4.77
N GLU A 31 -5.91 4.21 4.17
CA GLU A 31 -6.20 5.55 3.63
C GLU A 31 -6.35 6.62 4.72
N PHE A 32 -6.46 7.88 4.30
CA PHE A 32 -6.50 9.03 5.21
C PHE A 32 -7.72 8.96 6.15
N LEU A 33 -7.47 8.94 7.46
CA LEU A 33 -8.50 8.78 8.49
C LEU A 33 -9.32 10.04 8.72
N GLY A 34 -8.82 11.21 8.30
CA GLY A 34 -9.60 12.45 8.27
C GLY A 34 -10.78 12.43 7.30
N TRP A 35 -10.97 11.35 6.52
CA TRP A 35 -12.21 11.09 5.76
C TRP A 35 -13.30 10.37 6.57
N TYR A 36 -13.02 9.98 7.81
CA TYR A 36 -13.88 9.14 8.65
C TYR A 36 -14.43 9.93 9.85
N ASP A 37 -15.41 10.79 9.60
CA ASP A 37 -16.05 11.62 10.64
C ASP A 37 -16.81 10.79 11.69
N LYS A 38 -17.20 9.55 11.35
CA LYS A 38 -18.07 8.69 12.19
C LYS A 38 -17.30 7.60 12.95
N GLY A 39 -15.98 7.70 13.02
CA GLY A 39 -15.15 6.63 13.59
C GLY A 39 -14.49 5.78 12.51
N LEU A 40 -13.49 5.01 12.95
CA LEU A 40 -12.75 4.08 12.10
C LEU A 40 -13.69 3.03 11.48
N PRO A 41 -13.44 2.61 10.23
CA PRO A 41 -14.21 1.53 9.62
C PRO A 41 -13.96 0.21 10.35
N TYR A 42 -14.84 -0.76 10.14
CA TYR A 42 -14.60 -2.12 10.64
C TYR A 42 -13.47 -2.79 9.85
N PHE A 43 -12.40 -3.17 10.56
CA PHE A 43 -11.28 -3.94 10.01
C PHE A 43 -11.55 -5.43 10.23
N VAL A 44 -11.37 -6.24 9.18
CA VAL A 44 -11.47 -7.70 9.30
C VAL A 44 -10.20 -8.20 9.99
N ASN A 45 -10.36 -8.98 11.06
CA ASN A 45 -9.20 -9.55 11.76
C ASN A 45 -8.50 -10.64 10.93
N THR A 46 -7.25 -10.92 11.31
CA THR A 46 -6.38 -11.87 10.62
C THR A 46 -6.96 -13.27 10.59
N GLU A 47 -7.57 -13.72 11.69
CA GLU A 47 -8.15 -15.07 11.81
C GLU A 47 -9.30 -15.27 10.82
N SER A 48 -10.16 -14.26 10.66
CA SER A 48 -11.27 -14.30 9.71
C SER A 48 -10.76 -14.32 8.27
N LEU A 49 -9.70 -13.56 7.96
CA LEU A 49 -9.11 -13.58 6.61
C LEU A 49 -8.53 -14.96 6.28
N VAL A 50 -7.84 -15.61 7.22
CA VAL A 50 -7.37 -16.99 7.06
C VAL A 50 -8.56 -17.93 6.87
N ALA A 51 -9.61 -17.81 7.68
CA ALA A 51 -10.82 -18.63 7.56
C ALA A 51 -11.55 -18.43 6.21
N PHE A 52 -11.45 -17.24 5.61
CA PHE A 52 -11.97 -16.95 4.27
C PHE A 52 -11.07 -17.49 3.14
N GLY A 53 -9.96 -18.15 3.45
CA GLY A 53 -9.06 -18.77 2.48
C GLY A 53 -7.95 -17.86 1.95
N PHE A 54 -7.73 -16.69 2.55
CA PHE A 54 -6.59 -15.84 2.18
C PHE A 54 -5.29 -16.42 2.74
N ASN A 55 -4.24 -16.48 1.91
CA ASN A 55 -2.91 -16.90 2.32
C ASN A 55 -2.19 -15.77 3.09
N ILE A 56 -2.56 -15.57 4.35
CA ILE A 56 -2.02 -14.50 5.21
C ILE A 56 -0.72 -14.95 5.91
N ASP A 57 0.25 -14.04 6.02
CA ASP A 57 1.42 -14.20 6.88
C ASP A 57 1.06 -13.82 8.32
N THR A 58 0.64 -14.81 9.12
CA THR A 58 0.25 -14.60 10.53
C THR A 58 1.44 -14.26 11.45
N ASN A 59 2.68 -14.41 10.97
CA ASN A 59 3.88 -14.08 11.73
C ASN A 59 4.37 -12.65 11.43
N TYR A 60 3.80 -11.99 10.42
CA TYR A 60 4.15 -10.62 10.08
C TYR A 60 3.78 -9.66 11.21
N LYS A 61 4.75 -8.82 11.61
CA LYS A 61 4.55 -7.77 12.60
C LYS A 61 4.49 -6.43 11.89
N PRO A 62 3.33 -5.75 11.87
CA PRO A 62 3.21 -4.47 11.19
C PRO A 62 4.04 -3.38 11.88
N LEU A 63 4.46 -2.38 11.11
CA LEU A 63 5.17 -1.22 11.66
C LEU A 63 4.26 -0.41 12.60
N LEU A 64 2.99 -0.28 12.23
CA LEU A 64 1.95 0.37 13.04
C LEU A 64 0.81 -0.62 13.24
N SER A 65 0.49 -0.96 14.48
CA SER A 65 -0.68 -1.79 14.76
C SER A 65 -1.97 -1.03 14.48
N LEU A 66 -3.07 -1.76 14.31
CA LEU A 66 -4.36 -1.16 13.97
C LEU A 66 -4.85 -0.20 15.07
N GLU A 67 -4.62 -0.55 16.33
CA GLU A 67 -5.01 0.20 17.52
C GLU A 67 -4.25 1.52 17.65
N ARG A 68 -3.12 1.64 16.95
CA ARG A 68 -2.28 2.85 16.95
C ARG A 68 -2.60 3.80 15.80
N LEU A 69 -3.59 3.48 14.97
CA LEU A 69 -4.12 4.42 13.98
C LEU A 69 -4.90 5.53 14.70
N GLN A 70 -4.44 6.76 14.54
CA GLN A 70 -5.04 7.94 15.15
C GLN A 70 -6.11 8.52 14.22
N GLN A 71 -7.36 8.60 14.69
CA GLN A 71 -8.45 9.14 13.88
C GLN A 71 -8.35 10.66 13.68
N ASP A 72 -7.74 11.35 14.62
CA ASP A 72 -7.44 12.78 14.59
C ASP A 72 -6.19 13.13 13.75
N GLU A 73 -5.68 12.18 12.95
CA GLU A 73 -4.56 12.45 12.05
C GLU A 73 -4.91 13.57 11.05
N ASN A 74 -3.99 14.50 10.85
CA ASN A 74 -4.09 15.45 9.74
C ASN A 74 -3.51 14.82 8.46
N TYR A 75 -3.73 15.47 7.31
CA TYR A 75 -3.28 14.90 6.03
C TYR A 75 -1.74 14.79 5.93
N THR A 76 -0.98 15.63 6.63
CA THR A 76 0.49 15.54 6.67
C THR A 76 0.96 14.36 7.53
N ASP A 77 0.23 14.01 8.59
CA ASP A 77 0.49 12.80 9.38
C ASP A 77 0.27 11.55 8.53
N TYR A 78 -0.78 11.54 7.70
CA TYR A 78 -1.03 10.49 6.72
C TYR A 78 0.13 10.31 5.73
N TYR A 79 0.65 11.41 5.18
CA TYR A 79 1.87 11.41 4.37
C TYR A 79 3.05 10.80 5.15
N GLN A 80 3.26 11.27 6.39
CA GLN A 80 4.40 10.85 7.20
C GLN A 80 4.37 9.37 7.55
N ARG A 81 3.23 8.81 8.00
CA ARG A 81 3.14 7.37 8.31
C ARG A 81 3.32 6.50 7.08
N SER A 82 2.83 6.96 5.93
CA SER A 82 2.93 6.25 4.66
C SER A 82 4.35 6.27 4.12
N PHE A 83 5.05 7.41 4.25
CA PHE A 83 6.47 7.50 3.93
C PHE A 83 7.33 6.61 4.84
N ASN A 84 7.08 6.67 6.15
CA ASN A 84 7.81 5.89 7.15
C ASN A 84 7.72 4.38 6.86
N VAL A 85 6.53 3.87 6.54
CA VAL A 85 6.36 2.45 6.21
C VAL A 85 7.03 2.07 4.90
N THR A 86 6.91 2.88 3.83
CA THR A 86 7.60 2.55 2.56
C THR A 86 9.11 2.49 2.78
N LYS A 87 9.67 3.46 3.51
CA LYS A 87 11.10 3.50 3.84
C LYS A 87 11.51 2.29 4.69
N TYR A 88 10.70 1.94 5.70
CA TYR A 88 10.94 0.77 6.55
C TYR A 88 10.96 -0.52 5.73
N LEU A 89 9.90 -0.78 4.93
CA LEU A 89 9.77 -1.96 4.09
C LEU A 89 10.93 -2.09 3.10
N SER A 90 11.33 -0.97 2.48
CA SER A 90 12.51 -0.93 1.62
C SER A 90 13.78 -1.32 2.37
N ASN A 91 13.97 -0.84 3.60
CA ASN A 91 15.21 -1.06 4.35
C ASN A 91 15.33 -2.49 4.85
N ILE A 92 14.24 -3.10 5.34
CA ILE A 92 14.28 -4.47 5.87
C ILE A 92 14.51 -5.50 4.76
N HIS A 93 14.05 -5.22 3.53
CA HIS A 93 14.19 -6.13 2.40
C HIS A 93 15.34 -5.76 1.44
N GLN A 94 16.15 -4.75 1.77
CA GLN A 94 17.20 -4.24 0.86
C GLN A 94 18.24 -5.30 0.46
N ASN A 95 18.50 -6.28 1.34
CA ASN A 95 19.48 -7.34 1.11
C ASN A 95 18.87 -8.62 0.53
N GLU A 96 17.53 -8.74 0.53
CA GLU A 96 16.82 -9.90 0.00
C GLU A 96 16.68 -9.81 -1.54
N GLY A 97 16.75 -8.60 -2.09
CA GLY A 97 16.41 -8.34 -3.48
C GLY A 97 14.92 -8.53 -3.75
N GLY A 98 14.53 -8.66 -5.01
CA GLY A 98 13.14 -8.92 -5.41
C GLY A 98 12.32 -7.65 -5.63
N ASN A 99 11.00 -7.76 -5.43
CA ASN A 99 10.02 -6.68 -5.62
C ASN A 99 9.06 -6.67 -4.42
N ILE A 100 8.62 -5.48 -3.98
CA ILE A 100 7.58 -5.34 -2.95
C ILE A 100 6.29 -4.85 -3.61
N LEU A 101 5.23 -5.65 -3.59
CA LEU A 101 3.89 -5.24 -3.97
C LEU A 101 3.14 -4.71 -2.73
N VAL A 102 2.74 -3.44 -2.75
CA VAL A 102 1.97 -2.77 -1.70
C VAL A 102 0.56 -2.54 -2.19
N VAL A 103 -0.44 -3.31 -1.78
CA VAL A 103 -1.84 -3.14 -2.21
C VAL A 103 -2.61 -2.22 -1.24
N GLY A 104 -3.38 -1.26 -1.75
CA GLY A 104 -3.88 -0.13 -0.96
C GLY A 104 -4.91 0.75 -1.67
N HIS A 105 -5.07 1.99 -1.25
CA HIS A 105 -6.07 2.89 -1.81
C HIS A 105 -5.47 3.79 -2.89
N ALA A 106 -6.31 4.57 -3.58
CA ALA A 106 -5.84 5.51 -4.61
C ALA A 106 -4.79 6.49 -4.05
N GLY A 107 -4.97 6.92 -2.80
CA GLY A 107 -4.02 7.80 -2.11
C GLY A 107 -2.66 7.15 -1.87
N THR A 108 -2.60 5.83 -1.72
CA THR A 108 -1.36 5.11 -1.44
C THR A 108 -0.33 5.34 -2.56
N LEU A 109 -0.75 5.58 -3.83
CA LEU A 109 0.18 5.78 -4.96
C LEU A 109 0.95 7.07 -4.76
N GLU A 110 0.26 8.08 -4.25
CA GLU A 110 0.83 9.39 -3.99
C GLU A 110 1.68 9.35 -2.71
N VAL A 111 1.12 8.93 -1.58
CA VAL A 111 1.80 9.08 -0.29
C VAL A 111 2.96 8.09 -0.07
N CYS A 112 2.91 6.89 -0.67
CA CYS A 112 3.98 5.92 -0.53
C CYS A 112 5.14 6.16 -1.50
N THR A 113 4.96 6.94 -2.57
CA THR A 113 6.03 7.19 -3.57
C THR A 113 6.61 8.59 -3.47
N ARG A 114 5.81 9.60 -3.12
CA ARG A 114 6.20 11.00 -3.26
C ARG A 114 7.42 11.39 -2.44
N GLN A 115 7.36 11.20 -1.12
CA GLN A 115 8.45 11.62 -0.23
C GLN A 115 9.69 10.74 -0.39
N ILE A 116 9.52 9.46 -0.71
CA ILE A 116 10.64 8.53 -0.90
C ILE A 116 11.42 8.82 -2.19
N THR A 117 10.79 9.42 -3.19
CA THR A 117 11.44 9.95 -4.40
C THR A 117 11.90 11.40 -4.24
N GLY A 118 11.98 11.91 -3.01
CA GLY A 118 12.47 13.26 -2.70
C GLY A 118 11.50 14.42 -3.02
N MET A 119 10.26 14.15 -3.41
CA MET A 119 9.27 15.21 -3.66
C MET A 119 8.58 15.66 -2.37
N PRO A 120 8.29 16.97 -2.21
CA PRO A 120 7.61 17.49 -1.02
C PRO A 120 6.13 17.12 -0.99
N VAL A 121 5.52 17.08 0.19
CA VAL A 121 4.07 16.87 0.39
C VAL A 121 3.24 17.85 -0.44
N ARG A 122 2.16 17.38 -1.08
CA ARG A 122 1.25 18.26 -1.84
C ARG A 122 0.32 19.03 -0.90
N PRO A 123 -0.12 20.24 -1.29
CA PRO A 123 -1.30 20.85 -0.71
C PRO A 123 -2.51 19.91 -0.80
N TYR A 124 -3.36 19.92 0.23
CA TYR A 124 -4.52 19.01 0.34
C TYR A 124 -5.45 19.06 -0.88
N ALA A 125 -5.66 20.23 -1.49
CA ALA A 125 -6.47 20.39 -2.69
C ALA A 125 -5.88 19.63 -3.90
N GLU A 126 -4.56 19.74 -4.11
CA GLU A 126 -3.87 19.05 -5.20
C GLU A 126 -3.79 17.54 -4.96
N PHE A 127 -3.56 17.12 -3.71
CA PHE A 127 -3.63 15.72 -3.31
C PHE A 127 -4.97 15.11 -3.72
N ASN A 128 -6.08 15.74 -3.33
CA ASN A 128 -7.42 15.29 -3.69
C ASN A 128 -7.67 15.29 -5.20
N ALA A 129 -7.20 16.30 -5.92
CA ALA A 129 -7.32 16.37 -7.38
C ALA A 129 -6.53 15.24 -8.08
N THR A 130 -5.39 14.84 -7.52
CA THR A 130 -4.53 13.78 -8.05
C THR A 130 -5.15 12.41 -7.85
N ILE A 131 -5.53 12.07 -6.61
CA ILE A 131 -6.03 10.72 -6.27
C ILE A 131 -7.36 10.37 -6.96
N ARG A 132 -8.16 11.39 -7.34
CA ARG A 132 -9.42 11.20 -8.08
C ARG A 132 -9.21 10.73 -9.52
N LYS A 133 -8.01 10.94 -10.07
CA LYS A 133 -7.64 10.52 -11.43
C LYS A 133 -7.12 9.09 -11.48
N VAL A 134 -6.86 8.47 -10.33
CA VAL A 134 -6.32 7.11 -10.23
C VAL A 134 -7.42 6.11 -10.58
N PRO A 135 -7.29 5.34 -11.69
CA PRO A 135 -8.26 4.30 -12.02
C PRO A 135 -8.12 3.10 -11.09
N TYR A 136 -9.09 2.18 -11.14
CA TYR A 136 -8.89 0.86 -10.55
C TYR A 136 -7.67 0.18 -11.17
N LEU A 137 -6.91 -0.52 -10.34
CA LEU A 137 -5.63 -1.13 -10.71
C LEU A 137 -4.56 -0.13 -11.17
N GLY A 138 -4.75 1.17 -10.89
CA GLY A 138 -3.75 2.18 -11.14
C GLY A 138 -2.45 1.80 -10.41
N LEU A 139 -1.36 1.72 -11.17
CA LEU A 139 -0.07 1.21 -10.75
C LEU A 139 0.98 2.31 -10.85
N ALA A 140 1.82 2.44 -9.84
CA ALA A 140 3.04 3.24 -9.88
C ALA A 140 4.18 2.39 -9.37
N MET A 141 5.35 2.58 -9.97
CA MET A 141 6.56 1.86 -9.66
C MET A 141 7.64 2.85 -9.26
N ILE A 142 8.32 2.55 -8.16
CA ILE A 142 9.57 3.20 -7.79
C ILE A 142 10.67 2.15 -7.71
N GLU A 143 11.86 2.52 -8.15
CA GLU A 143 13.06 1.68 -8.10
C GLU A 143 14.13 2.40 -7.28
N LYS A 144 14.89 1.62 -6.50
CA LYS A 144 16.06 2.14 -5.78
C LYS A 144 17.27 2.03 -6.70
N GLU A 145 17.87 3.16 -7.02
CA GLU A 145 19.10 3.20 -7.80
C GLU A 145 20.24 2.48 -7.04
N ALA A 146 21.02 1.64 -7.72
CA ALA A 146 22.05 0.83 -7.06
C ALA A 146 23.21 1.68 -6.54
N SER A 147 23.47 2.81 -7.19
CA SER A 147 24.56 3.73 -6.88
C SER A 147 24.20 4.84 -5.89
N SER A 148 22.92 5.00 -5.56
CA SER A 148 22.43 6.05 -4.67
C SER A 148 21.44 5.49 -3.63
N SER A 149 21.10 6.28 -2.62
CA SER A 149 19.99 5.95 -1.73
C SER A 149 18.65 6.55 -2.21
N SER A 150 18.60 7.04 -3.45
CA SER A 150 17.41 7.69 -4.01
C SER A 150 16.50 6.70 -4.73
N PHE A 151 15.21 7.02 -4.72
CA PHE A 151 14.19 6.30 -5.48
C PHE A 151 13.74 7.15 -6.66
N GLU A 152 13.51 6.51 -7.80
CA GLU A 152 12.99 7.15 -9.01
C GLU A 152 11.68 6.51 -9.46
N ILE A 153 10.77 7.31 -10.02
CA ILE A 153 9.50 6.82 -10.56
C ILE A 153 9.75 6.24 -11.96
N GLN A 154 9.38 4.98 -12.15
CA GLN A 154 9.46 4.34 -13.47
C GLN A 154 8.16 4.53 -14.26
N GLY A 155 8.29 4.88 -15.54
CA GLY A 155 7.16 5.27 -16.41
C GLY A 155 6.33 4.12 -16.97
N SER A 156 6.82 2.87 -16.94
CA SER A 156 6.10 1.67 -17.41
C SER A 156 6.85 0.39 -17.08
N LEU A 157 6.17 -0.75 -17.14
CA LEU A 157 6.74 -2.10 -16.98
C LEU A 157 7.64 -2.46 -18.16
N GLU A 158 8.93 -2.15 -18.06
CA GLU A 158 9.97 -2.92 -18.75
C GLU A 158 10.72 -3.82 -17.77
N LYS A 159 10.99 -5.04 -18.23
CA LYS A 159 11.55 -6.12 -17.40
C LYS A 159 12.95 -5.75 -16.91
N LYS A 160 13.09 -5.34 -15.65
CA LYS A 160 14.08 -5.83 -14.65
C LYS A 160 14.08 -4.97 -13.36
N LYS A 161 14.02 -5.70 -12.23
CA LYS A 161 14.43 -5.43 -10.83
C LYS A 161 13.81 -4.24 -10.06
N PHE A 162 13.35 -4.56 -8.84
CA PHE A 162 12.69 -3.77 -7.80
C PHE A 162 11.55 -2.86 -8.24
N SER A 163 10.33 -3.39 -8.16
CA SER A 163 9.12 -2.67 -8.53
C SER A 163 8.11 -2.63 -7.39
N PHE A 164 7.85 -1.42 -6.86
CA PHE A 164 6.64 -1.18 -6.08
C PHE A 164 5.41 -1.31 -6.97
N HIS A 165 4.39 -2.00 -6.49
CA HIS A 165 3.13 -2.11 -7.19
C HIS A 165 2.01 -1.80 -6.23
N LEU A 166 0.98 -1.08 -6.66
CA LEU A 166 -0.12 -0.69 -5.80
C LEU A 166 -1.46 -0.83 -6.50
N PHE A 167 -2.46 -1.30 -5.77
CA PHE A 167 -3.72 -1.76 -6.34
C PHE A 167 -4.89 -1.36 -5.45
N ARG A 168 -5.94 -0.78 -6.07
CA ARG A 168 -7.28 -0.49 -5.49
C ARG A 168 -8.35 -1.37 -6.12
N ASN A 169 -9.35 -1.82 -5.34
CA ASN A 169 -10.41 -2.74 -5.80
C ASN A 169 -11.87 -2.19 -5.78
N SER A 170 -12.71 -2.73 -6.67
CA SER A 170 -14.13 -2.53 -6.97
C SER A 170 -14.96 -3.78 -6.56
N LYS A 171 -16.20 -3.70 -6.07
CA LYS A 171 -17.45 -3.63 -6.86
C LYS A 171 -18.55 -2.87 -6.10
N LYS A 172 -19.52 -2.32 -6.86
CA LYS A 172 -20.88 -2.01 -6.38
C LYS A 172 -21.66 -3.32 -6.32
N ILE A 173 -22.35 -3.58 -5.22
CA ILE A 173 -23.51 -4.48 -5.22
C ILE A 173 -24.72 -3.55 -5.24
N SER A 174 -25.47 -3.60 -6.33
CA SER A 174 -26.86 -3.19 -6.36
C SER A 174 -27.65 -4.17 -5.51
N CYS A 175 -28.22 -3.68 -4.42
CA CYS A 175 -29.50 -4.16 -3.90
C CYS A 175 -30.43 -2.96 -3.85
#